data_AF-A0A8J3MWJ3-F1
#
_entry.id   AF-A0A8J3MWJ3-F1
#
_cell.length_a   1.000
_cell.length_b   1.000
_cell.length_c   1.000
_cell.angle_alpha   90.00
_cell.angle_beta   90.00
_cell.angle_gamma   90.00
#
_symmetry.space_group_name_H-M   'P 1'
#
loop_
_entity.id
_entity.type
_entity.pdbx_description
1 polymer ?
#
loop_
_entity_poly.entity_id
_entity_poly.type
_entity_poly.pdbx_seq_one_letter_code
_entity_poly.pdbx_strand_id
1 'polypeptide(L)'
;MDEQAWQAKSVEILTEIKEWRQAHPQATFVEIEEEVHAHLMELEAHILQDAASASERRAWGQSTGTPAPLCPTCALPLQARGQRERTLHGNGGQSVTLKRNYGICPRCGAGLFPPR
;
A
#
# COMPACT_ATOMS: atom_id res chain seq x y z
N MET A 1 -8.84 0.65 -11.24
CA MET A 1 -7.40 0.94 -11.16
C MET A 1 -7.12 1.92 -12.28
N ASP A 2 -6.46 3.04 -11.99
CA ASP A 2 -6.29 4.13 -12.96
C ASP A 2 -5.02 3.90 -13.78
N GLU A 3 -5.17 3.23 -14.92
CA GLU A 3 -4.06 2.89 -15.81
C GLU A 3 -3.36 4.14 -16.37
N GLN A 4 -4.10 5.24 -16.57
CA GLN A 4 -3.54 6.49 -17.07
C GLN A 4 -2.68 7.18 -16.02
N ALA A 5 -3.12 7.17 -14.76
CA ALA A 5 -2.30 7.66 -13.65
C ALA A 5 -0.98 6.87 -13.52
N TRP A 6 -1.03 5.55 -13.70
CA TRP A 6 0.17 4.70 -13.63
C TRP A 6 1.12 4.93 -14.80
N GLN A 7 0.58 5.11 -16.01
CA GLN A 7 1.38 5.46 -17.18
C GLN A 7 2.05 6.83 -16.98
N ALA A 8 1.31 7.83 -16.49
CA ALA A 8 1.88 9.15 -16.20
C ALA A 8 3.01 9.07 -15.16
N LYS A 9 2.79 8.34 -14.05
CA LYS A 9 3.80 8.16 -12.99
C LYS A 9 5.03 7.39 -13.48
N SER A 10 4.85 6.38 -14.32
CA SER A 10 5.98 5.63 -14.88
C SER A 10 6.81 6.48 -15.85
N VAL A 11 6.18 7.33 -16.66
CA VAL A 11 6.89 8.27 -17.54
C VAL A 11 7.68 9.31 -16.74
N GLU A 12 7.11 9.84 -15.66
CA GLU A 12 7.79 10.75 -14.72
C GLU A 12 9.06 10.09 -14.16
N ILE A 13 8.93 8.92 -13.54
CA ILE A 13 10.04 8.16 -12.93
C ILE A 13 11.14 7.83 -13.95
N LEU A 14 10.77 7.38 -15.15
CA LEU A 14 11.75 7.07 -16.20
C LEU A 14 12.49 8.33 -16.69
N THR A 15 11.83 9.49 -16.65
CA THR A 15 12.44 10.77 -16.98
C THR A 15 13.44 11.18 -15.90
N GLU A 16 13.08 11.06 -14.63
CA GLU A 16 13.96 11.35 -13.48
C GLU A 16 15.22 10.48 -13.49
N ILE A 17 15.08 9.16 -13.72
CA ILE A 17 16.23 8.24 -13.86
C ILE A 17 17.15 8.70 -15.01
N LYS A 18 16.58 9.10 -16.14
CA LYS A 18 17.34 9.55 -17.31
C LYS A 18 18.10 10.85 -17.02
N GLU A 19 17.45 11.81 -16.38
CA GLU A 19 18.06 13.09 -15.97
C GLU A 19 19.18 12.86 -14.96
N TRP A 20 18.94 12.00 -13.96
CA TRP A 20 19.95 11.59 -12.99
C TRP A 20 21.16 10.96 -13.69
N ARG A 21 20.95 10.04 -14.65
CA ARG A 21 22.05 9.41 -15.37
C ARG A 21 22.86 10.40 -16.21
N GLN A 22 22.24 11.44 -16.76
CA GLN A 22 22.93 12.51 -17.47
C GLN A 22 23.78 13.37 -16.54
N ALA A 23 23.27 13.66 -15.33
CA ALA A 23 24.00 14.39 -14.30
C ALA A 23 25.16 13.58 -13.69
N HIS A 24 25.09 12.24 -13.74
CA HIS A 24 26.09 11.35 -13.15
C HIS A 24 26.77 10.46 -14.19
N PRO A 25 27.53 11.01 -15.16
CA PRO A 25 28.11 10.23 -16.26
C PRO A 25 29.10 9.17 -15.80
N GLN A 26 29.77 9.40 -14.66
CA GLN A 26 30.76 8.50 -14.06
C GLN A 26 30.18 7.53 -13.02
N ALA A 27 28.86 7.55 -12.78
CA ALA A 27 28.23 6.61 -11.85
C ALA A 27 28.60 5.17 -12.21
N THR A 28 28.98 4.43 -11.17
CA THR A 28 29.23 3.00 -11.20
C THR A 28 27.93 2.25 -11.43
N PHE A 29 28.04 0.96 -11.79
CA PHE A 29 26.86 0.12 -11.96
C PHE A 29 26.02 0.02 -10.67
N VAL A 30 26.69 -0.06 -9.50
CA VAL A 30 26.01 -0.16 -8.20
C VAL A 30 25.19 1.11 -7.91
N GLU A 31 25.76 2.29 -8.14
CA GLU A 31 25.02 3.57 -7.96
C GLU A 31 23.85 3.68 -8.94
N ILE A 32 24.01 3.20 -10.18
CA ILE A 32 22.92 3.16 -11.16
C ILE A 32 21.81 2.20 -10.68
N GLU A 33 22.16 1.03 -10.17
CA GLU A 33 21.18 0.07 -9.64
C GLU A 33 20.42 0.65 -8.44
N GLU A 34 21.12 1.27 -7.49
CA GLU A 34 20.52 1.87 -6.30
C GLU A 34 19.51 2.96 -6.68
N GLU A 35 19.86 3.83 -7.62
CA GLU A 35 19.01 4.94 -8.06
C GLU A 35 17.81 4.46 -8.88
N VAL A 36 18.01 3.54 -9.82
CA VAL A 36 16.90 2.91 -10.54
C VAL A 36 15.96 2.21 -9.57
N HIS A 37 16.51 1.47 -8.60
CA HIS A 37 15.71 0.76 -7.61
C HIS A 37 14.89 1.73 -6.77
N ALA A 38 15.50 2.79 -6.23
CA ALA A 38 14.82 3.79 -5.40
C ALA A 38 13.58 4.37 -6.10
N HIS A 39 13.73 4.81 -7.35
CA HIS A 39 12.62 5.37 -8.12
C HIS A 39 11.55 4.31 -8.45
N LEU A 40 11.94 3.07 -8.77
CA LEU A 40 10.97 1.99 -9.03
C LEU A 40 10.17 1.61 -7.77
N MET A 41 10.76 1.71 -6.57
CA MET A 41 10.03 1.48 -5.32
C MET A 41 8.94 2.52 -5.07
N GLU A 42 9.09 3.75 -5.60
CA GLU A 42 8.02 4.75 -5.56
C GLU A 42 6.84 4.37 -6.46
N LEU A 43 7.12 3.88 -7.66
CA LEU A 43 6.08 3.35 -8.55
C LEU A 43 5.37 2.16 -7.90
N GLU A 44 6.12 1.24 -7.30
CA GLU A 44 5.58 0.08 -6.59
C GLU A 44 4.63 0.54 -5.47
N ALA A 45 5.04 1.51 -4.65
CA ALA A 45 4.20 2.04 -3.57
C ALA A 45 2.90 2.65 -4.09
N HIS A 46 2.94 3.39 -5.20
CA HIS A 46 1.75 3.95 -5.82
C HIS A 46 0.79 2.85 -6.30
N ILE A 47 1.30 1.84 -7.02
CA ILE A 47 0.50 0.71 -7.50
C ILE A 47 -0.08 -0.09 -6.34
N LEU A 48 0.71 -0.35 -5.29
CA LEU A 48 0.27 -1.04 -4.09
C LEU A 48 -0.84 -0.26 -3.38
N GLN A 49 -0.73 1.06 -3.29
CA GLN A 49 -1.76 1.90 -2.68
C GLN A 49 -3.08 1.80 -3.43
N ASP A 50 -3.05 1.85 -4.76
CA ASP A 50 -4.25 1.76 -5.60
C ASP A 50 -4.87 0.37 -5.56
N ALA A 51 -4.04 -0.68 -5.71
CA ALA A 51 -4.49 -2.06 -5.64
C ALA A 51 -5.11 -2.38 -4.27
N ALA A 52 -4.47 -1.92 -3.19
CA ALA A 52 -5.01 -2.07 -1.85
C ALA A 52 -6.28 -1.22 -1.63
N SER A 53 -6.39 -0.05 -2.25
CA SER A 53 -7.56 0.81 -2.13
C SER A 53 -8.79 0.28 -2.89
N ALA A 54 -8.56 -0.47 -3.96
CA ALA A 54 -9.60 -1.16 -4.75
C ALA A 54 -10.09 -2.48 -4.10
N SER A 55 -9.42 -2.97 -3.06
CA SER A 55 -9.78 -4.23 -2.40
C SER A 55 -11.17 -4.15 -1.73
N GLU A 56 -12.05 -5.12 -2.04
CA GLU A 56 -13.37 -5.28 -1.41
C GLU A 56 -13.29 -5.40 0.12
N ARG A 57 -12.13 -5.82 0.64
CA ARG A 57 -11.86 -5.94 2.08
C ARG A 57 -11.72 -4.59 2.81
N ARG A 58 -11.81 -3.48 2.07
CA ARG A 58 -11.78 -2.11 2.60
C ARG A 58 -12.98 -1.81 3.49
N ALA A 59 -14.15 -2.31 3.11
CA ALA A 59 -15.42 -2.02 3.74
C ALA A 59 -16.10 -3.32 4.15
N TRP A 60 -16.26 -3.50 5.46
CA TRP A 60 -16.94 -4.64 6.06
C TRP A 60 -17.69 -4.18 7.31
N GLY A 61 -18.77 -4.87 7.68
CA GLY A 61 -19.68 -4.47 8.76
C GLY A 61 -21.13 -4.30 8.30
N GLN A 62 -22.02 -4.00 9.25
CA GLN A 62 -23.48 -4.15 9.09
C GLN A 62 -24.09 -3.42 7.89
N SER A 63 -23.50 -2.31 7.44
CA SER A 63 -24.00 -1.51 6.31
C SER A 63 -23.44 -1.89 4.94
N THR A 64 -22.50 -2.83 4.87
CA THR A 64 -21.70 -3.08 3.66
C THR A 64 -22.00 -4.41 2.96
N GLY A 65 -22.86 -5.26 3.55
CA GLY A 65 -23.17 -6.61 3.04
C GLY A 65 -21.99 -7.60 3.06
N THR A 66 -20.77 -7.12 3.31
CA THR A 66 -19.53 -7.90 3.33
C THR A 66 -19.33 -8.51 4.72
N PRO A 67 -19.06 -9.83 4.82
CA PRO A 67 -18.88 -10.49 6.10
C PRO A 67 -17.70 -9.91 6.88
N ALA A 68 -17.87 -9.78 8.19
CA ALA A 68 -16.80 -9.30 9.05
C ALA A 68 -15.64 -10.32 9.05
N PRO A 69 -14.38 -9.85 8.93
CA PRO A 69 -13.21 -10.70 9.07
C PRO A 69 -13.16 -11.32 10.48
N LEU A 70 -12.58 -12.51 10.56
CA LEU A 70 -12.42 -13.23 11.82
C LEU A 70 -11.15 -12.79 12.56
N CYS A 71 -11.21 -12.77 13.88
CA CYS A 71 -10.04 -12.59 14.73
C CYS A 71 -9.06 -13.77 14.53
N PRO A 72 -7.77 -13.53 14.25
CA PRO A 72 -6.80 -14.62 14.04
C PRO A 72 -6.53 -15.44 15.30
N THR A 73 -6.85 -14.91 16.49
CA THR A 73 -6.64 -15.59 17.77
C THR A 73 -7.91 -16.28 18.28
N CYS A 74 -9.07 -15.65 18.12
CA CYS A 74 -10.33 -16.14 18.69
C CYS A 74 -11.29 -16.75 17.68
N ALA A 75 -11.01 -16.62 16.37
CA ALA A 75 -11.88 -17.01 15.27
C ALA A 75 -13.30 -16.39 15.30
N LEU A 76 -13.50 -15.32 16.07
CA LEU A 76 -14.78 -14.61 16.17
C LEU A 76 -14.84 -13.44 15.19
N PRO A 77 -16.03 -13.12 14.63
CA PRO A 77 -16.22 -11.94 13.80
C PRO A 77 -15.81 -10.66 14.53
N LEU A 78 -15.03 -9.81 13.86
CA LEU A 78 -14.64 -8.52 14.41
C LEU A 78 -15.82 -7.55 14.43
N GLN A 79 -15.84 -6.65 15.42
CA GLN A 79 -16.80 -5.55 15.48
C GLN A 79 -16.18 -4.31 14.82
N ALA A 80 -16.84 -3.77 13.80
CA ALA A 80 -16.39 -2.56 13.11
C ALA A 80 -16.44 -1.34 14.05
N ARG A 81 -15.40 -0.52 14.02
CA ARG A 81 -15.24 0.70 14.83
C ARG A 81 -14.97 1.95 13.98
N GLY A 82 -15.44 1.93 12.73
CA GLY A 82 -15.27 3.01 11.76
C GLY A 82 -13.99 2.89 10.92
N GLN A 83 -13.75 3.89 10.08
CA GLN A 83 -12.57 3.95 9.22
C GLN A 83 -11.38 4.55 9.97
N ARG A 84 -10.21 3.97 9.76
CA ARG A 84 -8.92 4.51 10.21
C ARG A 84 -7.92 4.52 9.06
N GLU A 85 -6.95 5.40 9.19
CA GLU A 85 -5.79 5.47 8.29
C GLU A 85 -4.58 4.83 8.97
N ARG A 86 -3.79 4.08 8.21
CA ARG A 86 -2.51 3.54 8.67
C ARG A 86 -1.51 3.59 7.53
N THR A 87 -0.30 4.00 7.86
CA THR A 87 0.86 3.91 6.99
C THR A 87 1.53 2.55 7.19
N LEU A 88 1.74 1.84 6.09
CA LEU A 88 2.46 0.57 6.02
C LEU A 88 3.75 0.80 5.25
N HIS A 89 4.81 0.12 5.66
CA HIS A 89 6.06 0.13 4.91
C HIS A 89 6.02 -1.02 3.91
N GLY A 90 6.11 -0.70 2.63
CA GLY A 90 6.27 -1.69 1.57
C GLY A 90 7.66 -2.33 1.63
N ASN A 91 7.83 -3.43 0.92
CA ASN A 91 9.12 -4.13 0.86
C ASN A 91 10.21 -3.25 0.24
N GLY A 92 9.83 -2.35 -0.66
CA GLY A 92 10.71 -1.33 -1.25
C GLY A 92 11.08 -0.16 -0.35
N GLY A 93 10.80 -0.21 0.95
CA GLY A 93 11.08 0.87 1.90
C GLY A 93 10.13 2.08 1.82
N GLN A 94 9.40 2.21 0.72
CA GLN A 94 8.39 3.24 0.52
C GLN A 94 7.14 2.99 1.34
N SER A 95 6.51 4.08 1.79
CA SER A 95 5.33 4.04 2.67
C SER A 95 4.03 4.11 1.87
N VAL A 96 3.08 3.25 2.20
CA VAL A 96 1.74 3.20 1.61
C VAL A 96 0.71 3.54 2.68
N THR A 97 -0.14 4.53 2.42
CA THR A 97 -1.19 4.93 3.37
C THR A 97 -2.53 4.36 2.96
N LEU A 98 -3.15 3.56 3.84
CA LEU A 98 -4.43 2.92 3.58
C LEU A 98 -5.52 3.43 4.51
N LYS A 99 -6.70 3.72 3.95
CA LYS A 99 -7.92 4.06 4.70
C LYS A 99 -8.95 2.93 4.65
N ARG A 100 -9.18 2.24 5.77
CA ARG A 100 -10.02 1.02 5.85
C ARG A 100 -10.82 0.91 7.15
N ASN A 101 -11.83 0.04 7.16
CA ASN A 101 -12.58 -0.26 8.38
C ASN A 101 -11.72 -1.00 9.41
N TYR A 102 -11.64 -0.42 10.60
CA TYR A 102 -10.96 -0.98 11.76
C TYR A 102 -11.90 -1.88 12.56
N GLY A 103 -11.38 -3.02 12.99
CA GLY A 103 -12.13 -4.02 13.76
C GLY A 103 -11.51 -4.32 15.10
N ILE A 104 -12.34 -4.55 16.12
CA ILE A 104 -11.90 -5.06 17.43
C ILE A 104 -12.60 -6.39 17.71
N CYS A 105 -11.85 -7.36 18.22
CA CYS A 105 -12.44 -8.62 18.67
C CYS A 105 -13.18 -8.39 19.99
N PRO A 106 -14.48 -8.76 20.10
CA PRO A 106 -15.24 -8.57 21.34
C PRO A 106 -14.74 -9.46 22.50
N ARG A 107 -13.98 -10.52 22.21
CA ARG A 107 -13.49 -11.47 23.22
C ARG A 107 -12.12 -11.12 23.78
N CYS A 108 -11.14 -10.85 22.92
CA CYS A 108 -9.76 -10.59 23.35
C CYS A 108 -9.34 -9.11 23.25
N GLY A 109 -10.19 -8.24 22.69
CA GLY A 109 -9.87 -6.82 22.51
C GLY A 109 -8.82 -6.54 21.43
N ALA A 110 -8.31 -7.56 20.73
CA ALA A 110 -7.32 -7.37 19.67
C ALA A 110 -7.89 -6.51 18.54
N GLY A 111 -7.21 -5.41 18.25
CA GLY A 111 -7.48 -4.54 17.12
C GLY A 111 -6.81 -5.07 15.86
N LEU A 112 -7.57 -5.22 14.77
CA LEU A 112 -7.03 -5.67 13.49
C LEU A 112 -7.14 -4.56 12.44
N PHE A 113 -5.98 -4.17 11.91
CA PHE A 113 -5.83 -3.24 10.80
C PHE A 113 -4.54 -3.60 10.05
N PRO A 114 -4.55 -4.14 8.82
CA PRO A 114 -5.62 -4.80 8.09
C PRO A 114 -5.79 -6.29 8.49
N PRO A 115 -6.96 -6.92 8.24
CA PRO A 115 -7.06 -8.37 8.23
C PRO A 115 -6.26 -8.96 7.06
N ARG A 116 -5.45 -9.99 7.34
CA ARG A 116 -4.65 -10.73 6.35
C ARG A 116 -5.53 -11.39 5.31
#